data_AF-A0A5I0D6G9-F1
#
_entry.id   AF-A0A5I0D6G9-F1
#
_cell.length_a   1.000
_cell.length_b   1.000
_cell.length_c   1.000
_cell.angle_alpha   90.00
_cell.angle_beta   90.00
_cell.angle_gamma   90.00
#
_symmetry.space_group_name_H-M   'P 1'
#
loop_
_entity.id
_entity.type
_entity.pdbx_description
1 polymer ?
#
loop_
_entity_poly.entity_id
_entity_poly.type
_entity_poly.pdbx_seq_one_letter_code
_entity_poly.pdbx_strand_id
1 'polypeptide(L)'
;MPGKNVIYWNEIIRASERSAIIPQSIAAVIHAEAAKYRGGDWKPTSVCKDSKKSTKENTVYKSSAAGMTQFLNGTWMTETLRDGTYLYEKATEQGLVADKPLLNKKGEVVKNKKGEVVNEKNFRSLKTTGKISRN
;
A
#
# COMPACT_ATOMS: atom_id res chain seq x y z
N MET A 1 -27.28 -14.11 12.74
CA MET A 1 -25.96 -14.64 12.31
C MET A 1 -25.04 -13.47 12.06
N PRO A 2 -23.76 -13.51 12.46
CA PRO A 2 -22.83 -12.44 12.10
C PRO A 2 -22.70 -12.32 10.58
N GLY A 3 -22.51 -11.10 10.08
CA GLY A 3 -22.36 -10.84 8.65
C GLY A 3 -21.14 -11.54 8.07
N LYS A 4 -21.15 -11.87 6.77
CA LYS A 4 -20.10 -12.69 6.13
C LYS A 4 -18.67 -12.15 6.28
N ASN A 5 -18.52 -10.84 6.34
CA ASN A 5 -17.22 -10.17 6.51
C ASN A 5 -16.74 -10.10 7.98
N VAL A 6 -17.41 -10.79 8.92
CA VAL A 6 -16.99 -10.88 10.33
C VAL A 6 -15.59 -11.47 10.51
N ILE A 7 -15.10 -12.21 9.52
CA ILE A 7 -13.73 -12.74 9.50
C ILE A 7 -12.66 -11.64 9.60
N TYR A 8 -12.99 -10.39 9.25
CA TYR A 8 -12.10 -9.24 9.35
C TYR A 8 -12.27 -8.44 10.64
N TRP A 9 -13.07 -8.94 11.60
CA TRP A 9 -13.40 -8.20 12.82
C TRP A 9 -12.15 -7.74 13.56
N ASN A 10 -11.19 -8.65 13.80
CA ASN A 10 -9.98 -8.34 14.55
C ASN A 10 -9.11 -7.29 13.83
N GLU A 11 -9.02 -7.37 12.51
CA GLU A 11 -8.29 -6.41 11.68
C GLU A 11 -8.95 -5.04 11.70
N ILE A 12 -10.29 -4.98 11.66
CA ILE A 12 -11.04 -3.72 11.74
C ILE A 12 -10.88 -3.07 13.12
N ILE A 13 -10.93 -3.86 14.20
CA ILE A 13 -10.69 -3.35 15.56
C ILE A 13 -9.26 -2.81 15.69
N ARG A 14 -8.24 -3.56 15.24
CA ARG A 14 -6.85 -3.08 15.26
C ARG A 14 -6.65 -1.80 14.44
N ALA A 15 -7.29 -1.70 13.27
CA ALA A 15 -7.24 -0.50 12.45
C ALA A 15 -7.91 0.68 13.17
N SER A 16 -9.03 0.43 13.86
CA SER A 16 -9.73 1.42 14.67
C SER A 16 -8.86 1.95 15.80
N GLU A 17 -8.26 1.06 16.59
CA GLU A 17 -7.37 1.41 17.70
C GLU A 17 -6.18 2.25 17.23
N ARG A 18 -5.56 1.88 16.11
CA ARG A 18 -4.40 2.61 15.56
C ARG A 18 -4.75 3.99 15.00
N SER A 19 -5.91 4.11 14.36
CA SER A 19 -6.30 5.35 13.66
C SER A 19 -7.21 6.27 14.47
N ALA A 20 -7.70 5.81 15.62
CA ALA A 20 -8.78 6.43 16.38
C ALA A 20 -10.07 6.65 15.57
N ILE A 21 -10.26 5.93 14.45
CA ILE A 21 -11.48 5.94 13.66
C ILE A 21 -12.40 4.84 14.17
N ILE A 22 -13.69 5.10 14.33
CA ILE A 22 -14.62 4.08 14.82
C ILE A 22 -14.68 2.87 13.85
N PRO A 23 -14.78 1.62 14.37
CA PRO A 23 -14.74 0.40 13.55
C PRO A 23 -15.78 0.38 12.42
N GLN A 24 -16.96 0.93 12.68
CA GLN A 24 -18.09 0.97 11.74
C GLN A 24 -17.77 1.83 10.51
N SER A 25 -17.08 2.96 10.69
CA SER A 25 -16.67 3.83 9.59
C SER A 25 -15.62 3.15 8.71
N ILE A 26 -14.66 2.45 9.31
CA ILE A 26 -13.66 1.66 8.57
C ILE A 26 -14.35 0.58 7.73
N ALA A 27 -15.26 -0.19 8.36
CA ALA A 27 -16.01 -1.23 7.68
C ALA A 27 -16.90 -0.65 6.55
N ALA A 28 -17.50 0.52 6.75
CA ALA A 28 -18.32 1.20 5.75
C ALA A 28 -17.49 1.63 4.53
N VAL A 29 -16.31 2.22 4.74
CA VAL A 29 -15.40 2.60 3.65
C VAL A 29 -14.95 1.36 2.88
N ILE A 30 -14.50 0.31 3.57
CA ILE A 30 -14.14 -0.95 2.89
C ILE A 30 -15.33 -1.52 2.12
N HIS A 31 -16.54 -1.46 2.69
CA HIS A 31 -17.73 -1.91 2.01
C HIS A 31 -18.03 -1.11 0.74
N ALA A 32 -17.81 0.20 0.74
CA ALA A 32 -18.02 1.06 -0.41
C ALA A 32 -16.97 0.82 -1.50
N GLU A 33 -15.71 0.66 -1.12
CA GLU A 33 -14.57 0.57 -2.05
C GLU A 33 -14.33 -0.85 -2.60
N ALA A 34 -14.42 -1.87 -1.74
CA ALA A 34 -14.03 -3.21 -2.12
C ALA A 34 -15.00 -3.83 -3.12
N ALA A 35 -14.42 -4.41 -4.18
CA ALA A 35 -15.18 -5.36 -5.00
C ALA A 35 -15.60 -6.55 -4.14
N LYS A 36 -16.72 -7.20 -4.51
CA LYS A 36 -17.30 -8.30 -3.76
C LYS A 36 -17.38 -9.56 -4.62
N TYR A 37 -17.19 -10.72 -4.01
CA TYR A 37 -17.49 -11.99 -4.66
C TYR A 37 -19.00 -12.16 -4.86
N ARG A 38 -19.38 -13.13 -5.71
CA ARG A 38 -20.78 -13.54 -5.88
C ARG A 38 -21.25 -14.19 -4.58
N GLY A 39 -21.71 -13.37 -3.64
CA GLY A 39 -21.93 -13.76 -2.25
C GLY A 39 -21.90 -12.57 -1.27
N GLY A 40 -21.27 -11.45 -1.65
CA GLY A 40 -21.20 -10.23 -0.83
C GLY A 40 -19.95 -10.14 0.05
N ASP A 41 -19.13 -11.19 0.07
CA ASP A 41 -17.82 -11.22 0.69
C ASP A 41 -16.88 -10.24 -0.01
N TRP A 42 -16.13 -9.45 0.75
CA TRP A 42 -15.12 -8.57 0.18
C TRP A 42 -14.04 -9.39 -0.52
N LYS A 43 -13.56 -8.87 -1.66
CA LYS A 43 -12.49 -9.47 -2.44
C LYS A 43 -11.16 -8.77 -2.12
N PRO A 44 -10.25 -9.39 -1.35
CA PRO A 44 -8.99 -8.76 -0.96
C PRO A 44 -8.06 -8.49 -2.13
N THR A 45 -8.18 -9.26 -3.20
CA THR A 45 -7.41 -9.12 -4.44
C THR A 45 -8.15 -8.32 -5.51
N SER A 46 -9.04 -7.41 -5.10
CA SER A 46 -9.78 -6.57 -6.02
C SER A 46 -8.87 -5.53 -6.67
N VAL A 47 -9.18 -5.21 -7.93
CA VAL A 47 -8.39 -4.32 -8.79
C VAL A 47 -9.34 -3.53 -9.69
N CYS A 48 -8.98 -2.30 -10.01
CA CYS A 48 -9.78 -1.45 -10.88
C CYS A 48 -9.64 -1.85 -12.36
N LYS A 49 -10.30 -2.95 -12.75
CA LYS A 49 -10.25 -3.52 -14.11
C LYS A 49 -11.08 -2.72 -15.10
N ASP A 50 -10.52 -2.44 -16.28
CA ASP A 50 -11.30 -1.99 -17.44
C ASP A 50 -11.95 -3.19 -18.13
N SER A 51 -13.17 -3.51 -17.69
CA SER A 51 -13.90 -4.67 -18.21
C SER A 51 -14.21 -4.57 -19.71
N LYS A 52 -14.25 -3.37 -20.30
CA LYS A 52 -14.51 -3.20 -21.74
C LYS A 52 -13.27 -3.46 -22.60
N LYS A 53 -12.08 -3.12 -22.07
CA LYS A 53 -10.80 -3.25 -22.79
C LYS A 53 -10.03 -4.53 -22.45
N SER A 54 -10.40 -5.19 -21.36
CA SER A 54 -9.74 -6.43 -20.94
C SER A 54 -10.26 -7.64 -21.70
N THR A 55 -9.36 -8.56 -22.04
CA THR A 55 -9.69 -9.89 -22.59
C THR A 55 -9.47 -10.98 -21.53
N LYS A 56 -9.56 -12.25 -21.93
CA LYS A 56 -9.23 -13.39 -21.06
C LYS A 56 -7.71 -13.51 -20.86
N GLU A 57 -6.95 -13.15 -21.88
CA GLU A 57 -5.49 -13.29 -21.97
C GLU A 57 -4.76 -12.06 -21.43
N ASN A 58 -5.38 -10.87 -21.51
CA ASN A 58 -4.79 -9.62 -21.09
C ASN A 58 -5.75 -8.78 -20.23
N THR A 59 -5.32 -8.41 -19.03
CA THR A 59 -6.09 -7.56 -18.12
C THR A 59 -5.62 -6.11 -18.24
N VAL A 60 -6.54 -5.23 -18.62
CA VAL A 60 -6.32 -3.78 -18.68
C VAL A 60 -6.90 -3.15 -17.43
N TYR A 61 -6.14 -2.28 -16.78
CA TYR A 61 -6.57 -1.57 -15.57
C TYR A 61 -6.96 -0.12 -15.91
N LYS A 62 -8.03 0.38 -15.28
CA LYS A 62 -8.43 1.79 -15.39
C LYS A 62 -7.58 2.68 -14.50
N SER A 63 -7.13 2.16 -13.36
CA SER A 63 -6.27 2.84 -12.41
C SER A 63 -5.42 1.84 -11.64
N SER A 64 -4.49 2.35 -10.82
CA SER A 64 -3.70 1.55 -9.90
C SER A 64 -4.43 1.22 -8.59
N ALA A 65 -5.72 1.54 -8.47
CA ALA A 65 -6.51 1.22 -7.29
C ALA A 65 -6.62 -0.30 -7.11
N ALA A 66 -6.23 -0.77 -5.93
CA ALA A 66 -6.17 -2.19 -5.62
C ALA A 66 -6.45 -2.49 -4.15
N GLY A 67 -6.82 -3.73 -3.88
CA GLY A 67 -7.09 -4.23 -2.54
C GLY A 67 -8.45 -3.80 -1.98
N MET A 68 -8.70 -4.12 -0.72
CA MET A 68 -9.96 -3.76 -0.03
C MET A 68 -10.14 -2.26 0.19
N THR A 69 -9.04 -1.49 0.12
CA THR A 69 -9.06 -0.03 0.30
C THR A 69 -9.10 0.74 -1.01
N GLN A 70 -8.92 0.06 -2.15
CA GLN A 70 -8.77 0.68 -3.47
C GLN A 70 -7.73 1.82 -3.51
N PHE A 71 -6.70 1.75 -2.66
CA PHE A 71 -5.60 2.70 -2.67
C PHE A 71 -4.82 2.62 -3.98
N LEU A 72 -4.43 3.79 -4.50
CA LEU A 72 -3.52 3.92 -5.63
C LEU A 72 -2.10 3.51 -5.24
N ASN A 73 -1.27 3.17 -6.22
CA ASN A 73 0.15 2.82 -5.99
C ASN A 73 0.88 3.89 -5.15
N GLY A 74 0.64 5.18 -5.44
CA GLY A 74 1.24 6.27 -4.68
C GLY A 74 0.83 6.30 -3.21
N THR A 75 -0.44 5.97 -2.92
CA THR A 75 -0.93 5.87 -1.54
C THR A 75 -0.31 4.68 -0.81
N TRP A 76 -0.25 3.50 -1.46
CA TRP A 76 0.45 2.34 -0.89
C TRP A 76 1.91 2.65 -0.54
N MET A 77 2.63 3.30 -1.46
CA MET A 77 4.03 3.69 -1.24
C MET A 77 4.16 4.71 -0.10
N THR A 78 3.33 5.75 -0.10
CA THR A 78 3.36 6.81 0.91
C THR A 78 3.09 6.24 2.30
N GLU A 79 2.04 5.43 2.44
CA GLU A 79 1.68 4.84 3.72
C GLU A 79 2.76 3.84 4.18
N THR A 80 3.45 3.14 3.28
CA THR A 80 4.58 2.26 3.63
C THR A 80 5.80 3.01 4.17
N LEU A 81 5.99 4.28 3.79
CA LEU A 81 7.11 5.11 4.24
C LEU A 81 6.74 6.06 5.40
N ARG A 82 5.45 6.13 5.76
CA ARG A 82 4.94 7.01 6.81
C ARG A 82 4.94 6.29 8.16
N ASP A 83 5.70 6.85 9.10
CA ASP A 83 5.78 6.30 10.46
C ASP A 83 4.40 6.19 11.15
N GLY A 84 4.26 5.17 11.99
CA GLY A 84 3.03 4.85 12.71
C GLY A 84 1.96 4.07 11.93
N THR A 85 2.07 3.95 10.60
CA THR A 85 1.12 3.14 9.82
C THR A 85 1.41 1.64 9.97
N TYR A 86 0.40 0.81 9.72
CA TYR A 86 0.58 -0.64 9.69
C TYR A 86 1.57 -1.08 8.60
N LEU A 87 1.57 -0.40 7.44
CA LEU A 87 2.46 -0.74 6.33
C LEU A 87 3.91 -0.41 6.65
N TYR A 88 4.16 0.73 7.30
CA TYR A 88 5.51 1.09 7.73
C TYR A 88 6.06 0.12 8.78
N GLU A 89 5.23 -0.27 9.75
CA GLU A 89 5.59 -1.28 10.75
C GLU A 89 6.02 -2.60 10.07
N LYS A 90 5.18 -3.14 9.19
CA LYS A 90 5.49 -4.40 8.48
C LYS A 90 6.66 -4.28 7.51
N ALA A 91 6.78 -3.18 6.80
CA ALA A 91 7.90 -2.96 5.90
C ALA A 91 9.23 -2.78 6.66
N THR A 92 9.19 -2.18 7.85
CA THR A 92 10.35 -2.09 8.74
C THR A 92 10.72 -3.46 9.31
N GLU A 93 9.76 -4.24 9.82
CA GLU A 93 9.96 -5.62 10.27
C GLU A 93 10.60 -6.50 9.18
N GLN A 94 10.20 -6.30 7.93
CA GLN A 94 10.72 -7.03 6.76
C GLN A 94 12.02 -6.44 6.20
N GLY A 95 12.55 -5.35 6.77
CA GLY A 95 13.76 -4.68 6.30
C GLY A 95 13.65 -4.06 4.90
N LEU A 96 12.43 -3.71 4.48
CA LEU A 96 12.12 -3.07 3.20
C LEU A 96 12.29 -1.55 3.23
N VAL A 97 12.26 -0.93 4.41
CA VAL A 97 12.49 0.52 4.59
C VAL A 97 13.87 0.74 5.21
N ALA A 98 14.59 1.75 4.74
CA ALA A 98 15.89 2.14 5.26
C ALA A 98 16.05 3.67 5.26
N ASP A 99 16.93 4.16 6.10
CA ASP A 99 17.39 5.55 6.02
C ASP A 99 18.31 5.71 4.82
N LYS A 100 18.01 6.70 3.98
CA LYS A 100 18.84 7.06 2.82
C LYS A 100 19.12 8.56 2.83
N PRO A 101 20.27 9.01 2.29
CA PRO A 101 20.53 10.42 2.09
C PRO A 101 19.43 11.05 1.22
N LEU A 102 18.86 12.15 1.69
CA LEU A 102 17.91 12.96 0.95
C LEU A 102 18.63 13.56 -0.26
N LEU A 103 18.03 13.43 -1.45
CA LEU A 103 18.57 13.99 -2.68
C LEU A 103 17.77 15.22 -3.10
N ASN A 104 18.47 16.24 -3.60
CA ASN A 104 17.83 17.41 -4.21
C ASN A 104 17.34 17.07 -5.64
N LYS A 105 16.71 18.04 -6.32
CA LYS A 105 16.21 17.87 -7.71
C LYS A 105 17.31 17.53 -8.73
N LYS A 106 18.58 17.76 -8.41
CA LYS A 106 19.75 17.43 -9.24
C LYS A 106 20.37 16.07 -8.88
N GLY A 107 19.84 15.37 -7.88
CA GLY A 107 20.37 14.09 -7.39
C GLY A 107 21.53 14.22 -6.40
N GLU A 108 21.78 15.41 -5.86
CA GLU A 108 22.88 15.66 -4.92
C GLU A 108 22.39 15.52 -3.46
N VAL A 109 23.26 15.03 -2.58
CA VAL A 109 22.95 14.84 -1.15
C VAL A 109 22.69 16.18 -0.47
N VAL A 110 21.55 16.28 0.21
CA VAL A 110 21.17 17.45 1.00
C VAL A 110 21.88 17.44 2.34
N LYS A 111 22.47 18.57 2.70
CA LYS A 111 23.08 18.80 4.02
C LYS A 111 22.31 19.87 4.79
N ASN A 112 22.25 19.73 6.11
CA ASN A 112 21.65 20.75 6.99
C ASN A 112 22.59 21.95 7.17
N LYS A 113 22.15 22.98 7.91
CA LYS A 113 22.96 24.18 8.19
C LYS A 113 24.28 23.89 8.94
N LYS A 114 24.40 22.72 9.56
CA LYS A 114 25.60 22.25 10.28
C LYS A 114 26.53 21.41 9.39
N GLY A 115 26.17 21.18 8.13
CA GLY A 115 26.94 20.36 7.19
C GLY A 115 26.69 18.86 7.28
N GLU A 116 25.74 18.40 8.10
CA GLU A 116 25.39 16.98 8.27
C GLU A 116 24.44 16.52 7.16
N VAL A 117 24.58 15.27 6.73
CA VAL A 117 23.68 14.66 5.73
C VAL A 117 22.27 14.52 6.30
N VAL A 118 21.29 15.05 5.57
CA VAL A 118 19.88 14.82 5.88
C VAL A 118 19.47 13.47 5.33
N ASN A 119 18.88 12.62 6.16
CA ASN A 119 18.34 11.32 5.73
C ASN A 119 16.81 11.37 5.66
N GLU A 120 16.25 10.54 4.77
CA GLU A 120 14.83 10.25 4.66
C GLU A 120 14.58 8.74 4.72
N LYS A 121 13.37 8.35 5.16
CA LYS A 121 12.92 6.97 5.05
C LYS A 121 12.56 6.70 3.60
N ASN A 122 13.15 5.65 3.03
CA ASN A 122 12.90 5.25 1.66
C ASN A 122 13.01 3.74 1.51
N PHE A 123 12.48 3.20 0.41
CA PHE A 123 12.58 1.76 0.13
C PHE A 123 14.03 1.36 -0.02
N ARG A 124 14.41 0.25 0.61
CA ARG A 124 15.73 -0.35 0.48
C ARG A 124 15.96 -0.73 -0.98
N SER A 125 17.11 -0.34 -1.53
CA SER A 125 17.50 -0.80 -2.86
C SER A 125 17.90 -2.27 -2.75
N LEU A 126 17.12 -3.17 -3.36
CA LEU A 126 17.57 -4.54 -3.60
C LEU A 126 18.55 -4.48 -4.77
N LYS A 127 19.82 -4.78 -4.53
CA LYS A 127 20.77 -5.00 -5.62
C LYS A 127 20.28 -6.23 -6.39
N THR A 128 19.70 -6.04 -7.57
CA THR A 128 19.38 -7.15 -8.47
C THR A 128 20.70 -7.70 -9.00
N THR A 129 21.23 -8.76 -8.38
CA THR A 129 22.32 -9.58 -8.92
C THR A 129 21.81 -10.52 -10.04
N GLY A 130 20.97 -9.98 -10.93
CA GLY A 130 20.41 -10.72 -12.07
C GLY A 130 20.72 -9.98 -13.37
N LYS A 131 21.61 -10.55 -14.19
CA LYS A 131 21.76 -10.17 -15.59
C LYS A 131 20.38 -10.24 -16.25
N ILE A 132 19.84 -9.09 -16.65
CA ILE A 132 18.69 -9.04 -17.55
C ILE A 132 19.20 -9.52 -18.91
N SER A 133 19.02 -10.80 -19.20
CA SER A 133 19.04 -11.30 -20.58
C SER A 133 17.79 -10.74 -21.25
N ARG A 134 18.00 -9.84 -22.21
CA ARG A 134 16.98 -9.51 -23.20
C ARG A 134 17.01 -10.64 -24.23
N ASN A 135 15.92 -11.40 -24.33
CA ASN A 135 15.58 -12.12 -25.54
C ASN A 135 14.90 -11.15 -26.51
#